data_AF-A0AAV2SRQ7-F1
#
_entry.id   AF-A0AAV2SRQ7-F1
#
_cell.length_a   1.000
_cell.length_b   1.000
_cell.length_c   1.000
_cell.angle_alpha   90.00
_cell.angle_beta   90.00
_cell.angle_gamma   90.00
#
_symmetry.space_group_name_H-M   'P 1'
#
loop_
_entity.id
_entity.type
_entity.pdbx_description
1 polymer ?
#
loop_
_entity_poly.entity_id
_entity_poly.type
_entity_poly.pdbx_seq_one_letter_code
_entity_poly.pdbx_strand_id
1 'polypeptide(L)'
;LHFDFCFTMFSIKALLVASIVCCATASRPRSSYQPPRPSPSYSRPAPPPRPSPSYSRPAPAPAQPSYSPPPASQYQAPSQSSQQGYASSGPQAPAQYDFEYAVQDAYSGNDFRHQESRDG
;
A
#
# COMPACT_ATOMS: atom_id res chain seq x y z
N LEU A 1 -39.47 30.20 -73.73
CA LEU A 1 -38.22 30.86 -73.28
C LEU A 1 -38.23 31.23 -71.79
N HIS A 2 -39.16 32.03 -71.27
CA HIS A 2 -39.21 32.36 -69.82
C HIS A 2 -39.68 31.20 -68.94
N PHE A 3 -40.67 30.43 -69.40
CA PHE A 3 -41.18 29.24 -68.69
C PHE A 3 -40.13 28.11 -68.59
N ASP A 4 -39.33 27.94 -69.65
CA ASP A 4 -38.27 26.92 -69.71
C ASP A 4 -37.13 27.21 -68.73
N PHE A 5 -36.80 28.49 -68.53
CA PHE A 5 -35.73 28.90 -67.63
C PHE A 5 -36.10 28.66 -66.16
N CYS A 6 -37.34 28.98 -65.77
CA CYS A 6 -37.85 28.71 -64.42
C CYS A 6 -37.95 27.21 -64.13
N PHE A 7 -38.42 26.41 -65.09
CA PHE A 7 -38.51 24.96 -64.94
C PHE A 7 -37.12 24.30 -64.83
N THR A 8 -36.15 24.80 -65.60
CA THR A 8 -34.76 24.35 -65.55
C THR A 8 -34.10 24.73 -64.22
N MET A 9 -34.28 25.97 -63.76
CA MET A 9 -33.76 26.44 -62.47
C MET A 9 -34.37 25.69 -61.28
N PHE A 10 -35.67 25.36 -61.33
CA PHE A 10 -36.34 24.55 -60.32
C PHE A 10 -35.81 23.11 -60.29
N SER A 11 -35.62 22.51 -61.47
CA SER A 11 -35.06 21.16 -61.62
C SER A 11 -33.62 21.07 -61.10
N ILE A 12 -32.76 22.05 -61.38
CA ILE A 12 -31.38 22.08 -60.88
C ILE A 12 -31.34 22.15 -59.35
N LYS A 13 -32.20 22.99 -58.74
CA LYS A 13 -32.29 23.10 -57.28
C LYS A 13 -32.81 21.80 -56.65
N ALA A 14 -33.81 21.17 -57.26
CA ALA A 14 -34.32 19.88 -56.81
C ALA A 14 -33.24 18.78 -56.85
N LEU A 15 -32.44 18.73 -57.93
CA LEU A 15 -31.32 17.80 -58.06
C LEU A 15 -30.21 18.07 -57.05
N LEU A 16 -29.87 19.33 -56.78
CA LEU A 16 -28.88 19.70 -55.76
C LEU A 16 -29.33 19.29 -54.36
N VAL A 17 -30.59 19.54 -54.01
CA VAL A 17 -31.13 19.15 -52.69
C VAL A 17 -31.17 17.62 -52.55
N ALA A 18 -31.62 16.90 -53.59
CA ALA A 18 -31.64 15.44 -53.59
C ALA A 18 -30.23 14.84 -53.43
N SER A 19 -29.22 15.41 -54.09
CA SER A 19 -27.82 15.00 -53.96
C SER A 19 -27.31 15.17 -52.52
N ILE A 20 -27.57 16.32 -51.89
CA ILE A 20 -27.13 16.59 -50.52
C ILE A 20 -27.79 15.63 -49.52
N VAL A 21 -29.10 15.38 -49.66
CA VAL A 21 -29.84 14.42 -48.80
C VAL A 21 -29.33 12.99 -48.99
N CYS A 22 -29.02 12.60 -50.22
CA CYS A 22 -28.44 11.28 -50.52
C CYS A 22 -27.06 11.12 -49.87
N CYS A 23 -26.19 12.14 -49.96
CA CYS A 23 -24.89 12.11 -49.30
C CYS A 23 -24.99 12.10 -47.78
N ALA A 24 -25.97 12.80 -47.19
CA ALA A 24 -26.16 12.86 -45.73
C ALA A 24 -26.77 11.58 -45.13
N THR A 25 -27.45 10.76 -45.94
CA THR A 25 -28.06 9.49 -45.51
C THR A 25 -27.19 8.27 -45.78
N ALA A 26 -25.99 8.46 -46.36
CA ALA A 26 -24.97 7.42 -46.45
C ALA A 26 -24.75 6.83 -45.05
N SER A 27 -25.18 5.57 -44.88
CA SER A 27 -25.13 4.86 -43.61
C SER A 27 -23.73 4.95 -43.02
N ARG A 28 -23.62 5.37 -41.76
CA ARG A 28 -22.35 5.40 -41.03
C ARG A 28 -21.69 4.02 -41.15
N PRO A 29 -20.37 3.94 -41.40
CA PRO A 29 -19.68 2.67 -41.44
C PRO A 29 -19.95 1.93 -40.12
N ARG A 30 -20.58 0.76 -40.23
CA ARG A 30 -20.83 -0.08 -39.05
C ARG A 30 -19.46 -0.47 -38.53
N SER A 31 -19.17 -0.12 -37.28
CA SER A 31 -17.89 -0.47 -36.66
C SER A 31 -17.79 -2.00 -36.61
N SER A 32 -16.97 -2.58 -37.48
CA SER A 32 -16.68 -4.01 -37.55
C SER A 32 -15.68 -4.45 -36.47
N TYR A 33 -15.66 -3.75 -35.33
CA TYR A 33 -14.79 -4.11 -34.24
C TYR A 33 -15.33 -5.40 -33.60
N GLN A 34 -14.67 -6.51 -33.92
CA GLN A 34 -14.83 -7.75 -33.19
C GLN A 34 -13.79 -7.75 -32.07
N PRO A 35 -14.21 -7.77 -30.79
CA PRO A 35 -13.27 -7.81 -29.68
C PRO A 35 -12.40 -9.08 -29.77
N PRO A 36 -11.14 -9.03 -29.31
CA PRO A 36 -10.29 -10.21 -29.24
C PRO A 36 -10.95 -11.32 -28.43
N ARG A 37 -10.73 -12.58 -28.83
CA ARG A 37 -11.16 -13.73 -28.00
C ARG A 37 -10.48 -13.64 -26.63
N PRO A 38 -11.19 -13.95 -25.52
CA PRO A 38 -10.58 -13.98 -24.20
C PRO A 38 -9.40 -14.95 -24.17
N SER A 39 -8.31 -14.53 -23.52
CA SER A 39 -7.14 -15.39 -23.33
C SER A 39 -7.51 -16.64 -22.52
N PRO A 40 -6.92 -17.82 -22.82
CA PRO A 40 -7.08 -19.01 -22.00
C PRO A 40 -6.68 -18.72 -20.56
N SER A 41 -7.60 -19.00 -19.62
CA SER A 41 -7.32 -18.89 -18.20
C SER A 41 -6.43 -20.07 -17.80
N TYR A 42 -5.14 -19.81 -17.59
CA TYR A 42 -4.24 -20.83 -17.07
C TYR A 42 -4.42 -20.94 -15.56
N SER A 43 -4.96 -22.09 -15.11
CA SER A 43 -4.99 -22.42 -13.69
C SER A 43 -3.57 -22.71 -13.21
N ARG A 44 -3.14 -21.97 -12.18
CA ARG A 44 -1.85 -22.22 -11.53
C ARG A 44 -1.86 -23.62 -10.91
N PRO A 45 -0.85 -24.46 -11.17
CA PRO A 45 -0.73 -25.76 -10.52
C PRO A 45 -0.74 -25.61 -8.99
N ALA A 46 -1.39 -26.55 -8.31
CA ALA A 46 -1.42 -26.56 -6.85
C ALA A 46 0.01 -26.67 -6.30
N PRO A 47 0.36 -25.88 -5.26
CA PRO A 47 1.66 -26.01 -4.62
C PRO A 47 1.79 -27.40 -3.99
N PRO A 48 3.01 -27.96 -3.92
CA PRO A 48 3.24 -29.24 -3.27
C PRO A 48 2.81 -29.20 -1.79
N PRO A 49 2.36 -30.33 -1.21
CA PRO A 49 1.97 -30.38 0.18
C PRO A 49 3.16 -30.02 1.08
N ARG A 50 2.90 -29.18 2.09
CA ARG A 50 3.90 -28.87 3.11
C ARG A 50 4.14 -30.11 3.96
N PRO A 51 5.40 -30.42 4.31
CA PRO A 51 5.70 -31.53 5.21
C PRO A 51 5.02 -31.29 6.56
N SER A 52 4.38 -32.33 7.10
CA SER A 52 3.81 -32.30 8.45
C SER A 52 4.93 -32.23 9.47
N PRO A 53 4.94 -31.23 10.37
CA PRO A 53 5.94 -31.21 11.41
C PRO A 53 5.66 -32.32 12.43
N SER A 54 6.63 -33.23 12.56
CA SER A 54 6.63 -34.26 13.61
C SER A 54 7.27 -33.65 14.86
N TYR A 55 6.46 -32.99 15.68
CA TYR A 55 6.92 -32.53 16.99
C TYR A 55 6.86 -33.69 17.99
N SER A 56 8.03 -34.17 18.43
CA SER A 56 8.11 -34.88 19.71
C SER A 56 7.62 -33.94 20.80
N ARG A 57 6.71 -34.40 21.66
CA ARG A 57 6.20 -33.63 22.79
C ARG A 57 7.41 -33.11 23.60
N PRO A 58 7.61 -31.79 23.73
CA PRO A 58 8.65 -31.26 24.58
C PRO A 58 8.51 -31.82 25.99
N ALA A 59 9.63 -32.18 26.62
CA ALA A 59 9.62 -32.61 28.01
C ALA A 59 8.87 -31.57 28.87
N PRO A 60 8.12 -31.99 29.90
CA PRO A 60 7.43 -31.05 30.80
C PRO A 60 8.39 -29.98 31.28
N ALA A 61 7.96 -28.72 31.19
CA ALA A 61 8.75 -27.61 31.69
C ALA A 61 9.04 -27.84 33.19
N PRO A 62 10.28 -27.61 33.66
CA PRO A 62 10.61 -27.64 35.07
C PRO A 62 9.72 -26.65 35.84
N ALA A 63 9.47 -26.96 37.12
CA ALA A 63 8.77 -26.04 38.01
C ALA A 63 9.46 -24.67 38.01
N GLN A 64 8.67 -23.62 37.78
CA GLN A 64 9.16 -22.23 37.77
C GLN A 64 9.63 -21.85 39.20
N PRO A 65 10.83 -21.29 39.37
CA PRO A 65 11.25 -20.74 40.65
C PRO A 65 10.34 -19.57 41.06
N SER A 66 9.94 -19.54 42.32
CA SER A 66 9.22 -18.41 42.90
C SER A 66 10.22 -17.28 43.18
N TYR A 67 10.34 -16.34 42.26
CA TYR A 67 11.15 -15.14 42.46
C TYR A 67 10.43 -14.16 43.39
N SER A 68 11.09 -13.78 44.48
CA SER A 68 10.73 -12.57 45.20
C SER A 68 11.31 -11.39 44.41
N PRO A 69 10.48 -10.48 43.84
CA PRO A 69 11.01 -9.31 43.19
C PRO A 69 11.80 -8.47 44.21
N PRO A 70 12.89 -7.80 43.79
CA PRO A 70 13.52 -6.79 44.64
C PRO A 70 12.46 -5.75 45.04
N PRO A 71 12.55 -5.16 46.24
CA PRO A 71 11.62 -4.11 46.65
C PRO A 71 11.58 -3.03 45.57
N ALA A 72 10.38 -2.65 45.15
CA ALA A 72 10.19 -1.67 44.11
C ALA A 72 10.97 -0.39 44.46
N SER A 73 11.92 -0.01 43.59
CA SER A 73 12.56 1.28 43.69
C SER A 73 11.47 2.35 43.63
N GLN A 74 11.34 3.14 44.71
CA GLN A 74 10.47 4.30 44.68
C GLN A 74 11.08 5.30 43.70
N TYR A 75 10.57 5.28 42.47
CA TYR A 75 10.98 6.23 41.46
C TYR A 75 10.52 7.62 41.90
N GLN A 76 11.44 8.42 42.42
CA GLN A 76 11.17 9.82 42.73
C GLN A 76 11.29 10.60 41.42
N ALA A 77 10.18 10.75 40.71
CA ALA A 77 10.14 11.60 39.53
C ALA A 77 10.54 13.04 39.94
N PRO A 78 11.40 13.73 39.15
CA PRO A 78 11.73 15.13 39.42
C PRO A 78 10.44 15.96 39.50
N SER A 79 10.29 16.76 40.56
CA SER A 79 9.18 17.69 40.68
C SER A 79 9.20 18.66 39.51
N GLN A 80 8.25 18.51 38.58
CA GLN A 80 8.10 19.43 37.47
C GLN A 80 7.65 20.78 38.02
N SER A 81 8.58 21.73 38.11
CA SER A 81 8.25 23.14 38.29
C SER A 81 7.48 23.59 37.05
N SER A 82 6.16 23.55 37.12
CA SER A 82 5.32 24.25 36.15
C SER A 82 5.64 25.75 36.23
N GLN A 83 5.74 26.39 35.06
CA GLN A 83 5.83 27.83 34.82
C GLN A 83 7.26 28.40 34.68
N GLN A 84 7.81 28.36 33.46
CA GLN A 84 8.39 29.54 32.79
C GLN A 84 8.71 29.18 31.32
N GLY A 85 8.23 29.99 30.38
CA GLY A 85 8.21 29.69 28.95
C GLY A 85 9.60 29.46 28.35
N TYR A 86 9.76 28.36 27.61
CA TYR A 86 10.96 28.10 26.84
C TYR A 86 10.80 28.68 25.43
N ALA A 87 11.20 29.94 25.27
CA ALA A 87 11.85 30.30 24.03
C ALA A 87 13.17 29.50 23.99
N SER A 88 13.22 28.44 23.17
CA SER A 88 14.44 27.65 22.97
C SER A 88 15.46 28.49 22.20
N SER A 89 16.29 29.23 22.93
CA SER A 89 17.46 29.95 22.40
C SER A 89 18.77 29.18 22.58
N GLY A 90 18.68 27.85 22.75
CA GLY A 90 19.85 26.96 22.78
C GLY A 90 20.03 26.24 21.44
N PRO A 91 21.28 25.93 21.02
CA PRO A 91 21.51 25.06 19.86
C PRO A 91 20.85 23.70 20.10
N GLN A 92 20.01 23.27 19.15
CA GLN A 92 19.38 21.95 19.12
C GLN A 92 20.45 20.92 18.74
N ALA A 93 21.33 20.60 19.68
CA ALA A 93 22.36 19.59 19.49
C ALA A 93 21.70 18.20 19.38
N PRO A 94 22.22 17.31 18.52
CA PRO A 94 21.72 15.94 18.44
C PRO A 94 21.85 15.20 19.77
N ALA A 95 20.90 14.30 20.04
CA ALA A 95 20.86 13.52 21.28
C ALA A 95 22.04 12.53 21.34
N GLN A 96 22.68 12.48 22.51
CA GLN A 96 23.79 11.58 22.85
C GLN A 96 23.27 10.52 23.82
N TYR A 97 23.47 9.24 23.55
CA TYR A 97 23.12 8.16 24.48
C TYR A 97 24.00 6.92 24.31
N ASP A 98 24.19 6.18 25.40
CA ASP A 98 24.86 4.87 25.44
C ASP A 98 24.08 3.99 26.42
N PHE A 99 23.44 2.94 25.91
CA PHE A 99 22.65 2.01 26.72
C PHE A 99 23.15 0.59 26.59
N GLU A 100 23.11 -0.12 27.72
CA GLU A 100 23.40 -1.55 27.80
C GLU A 100 22.23 -2.28 28.47
N TYR A 101 21.85 -3.43 27.91
CA TYR A 101 21.00 -4.38 28.62
C TYR A 101 21.59 -5.80 28.52
N ALA A 102 21.43 -6.55 29.61
CA ALA A 102 21.88 -7.92 29.71
C ALA A 102 20.81 -8.82 30.35
N VAL A 103 20.74 -10.06 29.89
CA VAL A 103 19.90 -11.12 30.46
C VAL A 103 20.80 -12.32 30.73
N GLN A 104 20.97 -12.62 32.02
CA GLN A 104 21.68 -13.82 32.46
C GLN A 104 20.67 -14.82 33.00
N ASP A 105 20.57 -15.97 32.33
CA ASP A 105 19.73 -17.09 32.75
C ASP A 105 20.61 -18.28 33.17
N ALA A 106 20.72 -18.49 34.47
CA ALA A 106 21.49 -19.60 35.04
C ALA A 106 20.90 -20.98 34.73
N TYR A 107 19.61 -21.07 34.40
CA TYR A 107 18.95 -22.34 34.11
C TYR A 107 19.30 -22.86 32.71
N SER A 108 19.25 -21.98 31.71
CA SER A 108 19.65 -22.32 30.35
C SER A 108 21.15 -22.14 30.10
N GLY A 109 21.86 -21.44 30.99
CA GLY A 109 23.23 -20.99 30.77
C GLY A 109 23.36 -19.89 29.71
N ASN A 110 22.27 -19.17 29.41
CA ASN A 110 22.30 -18.10 28.42
C ASN A 110 22.81 -16.81 29.06
N ASP A 111 23.71 -16.12 28.37
CA ASP A 111 24.19 -14.78 28.70
C ASP A 111 24.04 -13.91 27.46
N PHE A 112 22.95 -13.15 27.41
CA PHE A 112 22.68 -12.22 26.32
C PHE A 112 23.05 -10.81 26.74
N ARG A 113 23.77 -10.11 25.88
CA ARG A 113 24.18 -8.72 26.09
C ARG A 113 23.93 -7.92 24.83
N HIS A 114 23.52 -6.67 25.01
CA HIS A 114 23.31 -5.73 23.92
C HIS A 114 23.74 -4.33 24.34
N GLN A 115 24.48 -3.67 23.46
CA GLN A 115 24.95 -2.30 23.61
C GLN A 115 24.53 -1.51 22.39
N GLU A 116 24.03 -0.29 22.60
CA GLU A 116 23.80 0.68 21.55
C GLU A 116 24.29 2.06 22.01
N SER A 117 25.05 2.73 21.17
CA SER A 117 25.50 4.10 21.38
C SER A 117 25.11 5.00 20.21
N ARG A 118 24.90 6.29 20.52
CA ARG A 118 24.67 7.36 19.55
C ARG A 118 25.48 8.58 19.95
N ASP A 119 26.38 8.99 19.05
CA ASP A 119 27.29 10.12 19.21
C ASP A 119 26.75 11.43 18.63
N GLY A 120 25.43 11.53 18.46
CA GLY A 120 24.72 12.70 17.96
C GLY A 120 24.37 12.65 16.48
#